data_AF-A0A7X4H3J6-F1
#
_entry.id   AF-A0A7X4H3J6-F1
#
_cell.length_a   1.000
_cell.length_b   1.000
_cell.length_c   1.000
_cell.angle_alpha   90.00
_cell.angle_beta   90.00
_cell.angle_gamma   90.00
#
_symmetry.space_group_name_H-M   'P 1'
#
loop_
_entity.id
_entity.type
_entity.pdbx_description
1 polymer ?
#
loop_
_entity_poly.entity_id
_entity_poly.type
_entity_poly.pdbx_seq_one_letter_code
_entity_poly.pdbx_strand_id
1 'polypeptide(L)'
;MKIKHALNTAALALTLAFAGTAYATQQGDLYTTTKSYSSNEMLVDQGGNSIKSPAPFAVIGVATYEMVNKNDPRQTFLAYCFQPEVDKNVSTYSATYWADTSLVSDKVRALYETSYASTIGNVERQFSFQLALWELKADDGNLAKTDTGLQYFSVTSTGAFADARVTLADEMLTKAADHKTLDGTYLYTVFTAKDSQTLIGAAPVPEADTWAMLAAGLGLVGFVGRRKSKKSEKFAA
;
A
#
# COMPACT_ATOMS: atom_id res chain seq x y z
N MET A 1 41.04 25.26 -5.65
CA MET A 1 39.76 25.79 -5.12
C MET A 1 38.63 25.02 -5.79
N LYS A 2 37.79 24.36 -4.98
CA LYS A 2 36.47 23.77 -5.26
C LYS A 2 36.38 22.53 -6.17
N ILE A 3 36.60 21.39 -5.50
CA ILE A 3 35.97 20.09 -5.77
C ILE A 3 34.49 20.19 -5.34
N LYS A 4 33.62 19.38 -5.96
CA LYS A 4 32.27 18.94 -5.53
C LYS A 4 31.10 19.72 -6.14
N HIS A 5 30.47 19.13 -7.15
CA HIS A 5 29.02 19.07 -7.45
C HIS A 5 28.92 18.24 -8.75
N ALA A 6 28.17 17.17 -8.91
CA ALA A 6 27.22 16.48 -8.07
C ALA A 6 27.20 15.02 -8.54
N LEU A 7 27.79 14.10 -7.76
CA LEU A 7 27.26 12.75 -7.67
C LEU A 7 26.05 12.89 -6.74
N ASN A 8 24.83 12.73 -7.27
CA ASN A 8 23.63 12.40 -6.47
C ASN A 8 22.46 12.01 -7.39
N THR A 9 22.72 11.09 -8.33
CA THR A 9 21.67 10.53 -9.21
C THR A 9 21.76 9.01 -9.31
N ALA A 10 22.03 8.35 -8.18
CA ALA A 10 22.05 6.89 -8.11
C ALA A 10 21.78 6.40 -6.68
N ALA A 11 20.51 6.40 -6.29
CA ALA A 11 19.94 5.58 -5.21
C ALA A 11 18.43 5.89 -5.29
N LEU A 12 17.50 4.97 -5.47
CA LEU A 12 17.41 3.67 -4.83
C LEU A 12 16.26 2.92 -5.54
N ALA A 13 16.55 2.16 -6.60
CA ALA A 13 15.59 1.16 -7.09
C ALA A 13 15.68 -0.05 -6.15
N LEU A 14 15.12 0.11 -4.95
CA LEU A 14 14.97 -1.00 -4.00
C LEU A 14 13.79 -1.81 -4.55
N THR A 15 14.13 -2.91 -5.24
CA THR A 15 13.19 -3.95 -5.61
C THR A 15 12.46 -4.41 -4.36
N LEU A 16 11.26 -3.88 -4.13
CA LEU A 16 10.32 -4.41 -3.16
C LEU A 16 10.03 -5.84 -3.59
N ALA A 17 10.61 -6.81 -2.88
CA ALA A 17 10.29 -8.20 -3.08
C ALA A 17 8.84 -8.38 -2.59
N PHE A 18 7.93 -8.49 -3.55
CA PHE A 18 6.54 -8.84 -3.26
C PHE A 18 6.52 -10.17 -2.50
N ALA A 19 5.86 -10.20 -1.35
CA ALA A 19 5.65 -11.42 -0.58
C ALA A 19 4.74 -12.38 -1.36
N GLY A 20 5.33 -13.17 -2.26
CA GLY A 20 4.65 -14.12 -3.14
C GLY A 20 4.43 -15.50 -2.53
N THR A 21 4.26 -15.62 -1.22
CA THR A 21 4.11 -16.92 -0.57
C THR A 21 2.97 -16.89 0.43
N ALA A 22 2.02 -17.80 0.24
CA ALA A 22 0.99 -18.11 1.22
C ALA A 22 1.69 -18.61 2.50
N TYR A 23 1.78 -17.76 3.51
CA TYR A 23 2.33 -18.11 4.81
C TYR A 23 1.19 -18.53 5.75
N ALA A 24 1.49 -19.46 6.66
CA ALA A 24 0.63 -19.75 7.80
C ALA A 24 0.68 -18.55 8.75
N THR A 25 -0.26 -17.61 8.61
CA THR A 25 -0.30 -16.39 9.42
C THR A 25 -0.88 -16.68 10.80
N GLN A 26 -0.21 -16.21 11.86
CA GLN A 26 -0.75 -16.24 13.21
C GLN A 26 -1.24 -14.83 13.59
N GLN A 27 -2.52 -14.70 13.92
CA GLN A 27 -3.10 -13.44 14.37
C GLN A 27 -2.29 -12.89 15.56
N GLY A 28 -1.91 -11.61 15.51
CA GLY A 28 -1.16 -10.97 16.59
C GLY A 28 0.36 -10.92 16.41
N ASP A 29 0.88 -11.32 15.25
CA ASP A 29 2.28 -11.10 14.91
C ASP A 29 2.69 -9.64 15.06
N LEU A 30 3.92 -9.42 15.55
CA LEU A 30 4.45 -8.08 15.77
C LEU A 30 5.25 -7.60 14.56
N TYR A 31 4.92 -6.41 14.10
CA TYR A 31 5.62 -5.72 13.03
C TYR A 31 6.25 -4.43 13.54
N THR A 32 7.39 -4.05 12.97
CA THR A 32 8.06 -2.79 13.27
C THR A 32 8.12 -1.91 12.03
N THR A 33 7.84 -0.61 12.21
CA THR A 33 7.99 0.41 11.17
C THR A 33 9.47 0.75 11.05
N THR A 34 10.13 0.41 9.94
CA THR A 34 11.58 0.59 9.79
C THR A 34 11.96 1.77 8.90
N LYS A 35 11.08 2.20 7.99
CA LYS A 35 11.28 3.35 7.11
C LYS A 35 9.98 4.10 6.85
N SER A 36 10.10 5.42 6.67
CA SER A 36 9.07 6.28 6.09
C SER A 36 9.54 6.72 4.70
N TYR A 37 8.76 6.50 3.65
CA TYR A 37 9.18 6.79 2.27
C TYR A 37 8.76 8.19 1.77
N SER A 38 7.80 8.84 2.43
CA SER A 38 7.27 10.16 2.02
C SER A 38 7.32 11.20 3.16
N SER A 39 8.26 11.07 4.10
CA SER A 39 8.27 11.91 5.31
C SER A 39 8.17 13.42 5.01
N ASN A 40 7.05 14.01 5.42
CA ASN A 40 6.79 15.45 5.56
C ASN A 40 6.59 16.25 4.27
N GLU A 41 6.11 15.62 3.19
CA GLU A 41 5.60 16.40 2.06
C GLU A 41 4.34 17.17 2.50
N MET A 42 4.45 18.50 2.55
CA MET A 42 3.36 19.39 2.94
C MET A 42 2.46 19.67 1.73
N LEU A 43 1.15 19.57 1.92
CA LEU A 43 0.17 20.17 1.02
C LEU A 43 -0.32 21.48 1.61
N VAL A 44 -0.30 22.52 0.79
CA VAL A 44 -1.02 23.77 1.02
C VAL A 44 -1.89 24.00 -0.21
N ASP A 45 -3.13 24.45 -0.03
CA ASP A 45 -3.93 24.88 -1.18
C ASP A 45 -3.43 26.26 -1.71
N GLN A 46 -3.99 26.73 -2.83
CA GLN A 46 -3.63 28.02 -3.44
C GLN A 46 -3.87 29.23 -2.52
N GLY A 47 -4.67 29.07 -1.45
CA GLY A 47 -4.94 30.08 -0.43
C GLY A 47 -4.20 29.84 0.91
N GLY A 48 -3.34 28.82 1.01
CA GLY A 48 -2.68 28.44 2.26
C GLY A 48 -3.60 27.78 3.30
N ASN A 49 -4.81 27.38 2.91
CA ASN A 49 -5.77 26.70 3.78
C ASN A 49 -5.53 25.19 3.74
N SER A 50 -5.62 24.56 4.90
CA SER A 50 -5.61 23.11 5.02
C SER A 50 -7.00 22.51 4.93
N ILE A 51 -6.99 21.22 4.62
CA ILE A 51 -7.98 20.23 5.03
C ILE A 51 -8.44 20.51 6.46
N LYS A 52 -9.76 20.49 6.67
CA LYS A 52 -10.43 20.78 7.92
C LYS A 52 -10.34 19.56 8.86
N SER A 53 -9.16 19.27 9.38
CA SER A 53 -8.99 18.43 10.58
C SER A 53 -9.26 19.29 11.83
N PRO A 54 -9.77 18.77 12.96
CA PRO A 54 -10.19 19.63 14.07
C PRO A 54 -8.97 20.30 14.72
N ALA A 55 -8.75 21.58 14.42
CA ALA A 55 -7.79 22.51 15.04
C ALA A 55 -6.31 22.43 14.56
N PRO A 56 -5.48 23.42 14.91
CA PRO A 56 -5.11 24.58 14.08
C PRO A 56 -3.80 24.39 13.29
N PHE A 57 -3.59 23.25 12.64
CA PHE A 57 -2.36 23.01 11.89
C PHE A 57 -2.63 22.78 10.41
N ALA A 58 -2.13 23.72 9.60
CA ALA A 58 -2.37 23.81 8.18
C ALA A 58 -1.55 22.82 7.32
N VAL A 59 -1.07 21.73 7.91
CA VAL A 59 -0.06 20.85 7.31
C VAL A 59 -0.41 19.40 7.57
N ILE A 60 -0.57 18.63 6.50
CA ILE A 60 -0.73 17.19 6.59
C ILE A 60 0.56 16.53 6.13
N GLY A 61 1.20 15.81 7.06
CA GLY A 61 2.31 14.92 6.73
C GLY A 61 1.75 13.61 6.19
N VAL A 62 1.94 13.37 4.89
CA VAL A 62 1.64 12.07 4.28
C VAL A 62 2.86 11.17 4.44
N ALA A 63 2.69 10.01 5.06
CA ALA A 63 3.78 9.05 5.27
C ALA A 63 3.34 7.65 4.85
N THR A 64 4.19 6.95 4.11
CA THR A 64 4.07 5.50 3.88
C THR A 64 5.15 4.76 4.64
N TYR A 65 4.82 3.59 5.19
CA TYR A 65 5.70 2.85 6.10
C TYR A 65 6.07 1.48 5.54
N GLU A 66 7.33 1.11 5.75
CA GLU A 66 7.75 -0.29 5.64
C GLU A 66 7.45 -1.02 6.96
N MET A 67 6.53 -1.97 6.92
CA MET A 67 6.21 -2.84 8.04
C MET A 67 6.99 -4.14 7.90
N VAL A 68 7.89 -4.42 8.84
CA VAL A 68 8.72 -5.64 8.83
C VAL A 68 8.33 -6.53 10.00
N ASN A 69 8.02 -7.81 9.75
CA ASN A 69 7.71 -8.76 10.81
C ASN A 69 8.95 -8.96 11.70
N LYS A 70 8.74 -8.90 13.02
CA LYS A 70 9.81 -9.01 14.01
C LYS A 70 10.46 -10.41 14.05
N ASN A 71 9.68 -11.44 13.75
CA ASN A 71 10.11 -12.83 13.79
C ASN A 71 10.57 -13.35 12.42
N ASP A 72 10.10 -12.74 11.33
CA ASP A 72 10.48 -13.09 9.96
C ASP A 72 10.71 -11.83 9.10
N PRO A 73 11.93 -11.29 9.04
CA PRO A 73 12.22 -10.07 8.29
C PRO A 73 11.95 -10.15 6.77
N ARG A 74 11.66 -11.34 6.22
CA ARG A 74 11.26 -11.52 4.82
C ARG A 74 9.80 -11.12 4.59
N GLN A 75 9.00 -11.05 5.65
CA GLN A 75 7.62 -10.59 5.59
C GLN A 75 7.59 -9.07 5.77
N THR A 76 7.43 -8.39 4.64
CA THR A 76 7.42 -6.93 4.57
C THR A 76 6.19 -6.43 3.83
N PHE A 77 5.60 -5.35 4.32
CA PHE A 77 4.49 -4.66 3.67
C PHE A 77 4.81 -3.18 3.49
N LEU A 78 4.38 -2.62 2.36
CA LEU A 78 4.16 -1.19 2.25
C LEU A 78 2.79 -0.89 2.90
N ALA A 79 2.80 -0.06 3.94
CA ALA A 79 1.60 0.28 4.69
C ALA A 79 1.29 1.77 4.66
N TYR A 80 0.00 2.07 4.58
CA TYR A 80 -0.56 3.42 4.57
C TYR A 80 -1.26 3.72 5.89
N CYS A 81 -1.30 5.00 6.24
CA CYS A 81 -2.06 5.52 7.37
C CYS A 81 -3.55 5.31 7.13
N PHE A 82 -4.26 4.66 8.04
CA PHE A 82 -5.69 4.38 7.89
C PHE A 82 -6.59 5.32 8.72
N GLN A 83 -6.00 6.11 9.61
CA GLN A 83 -6.73 7.03 10.49
C GLN A 83 -6.10 8.42 10.42
N PRO A 84 -6.57 9.32 9.55
CA PRO A 84 -6.00 10.66 9.40
C PRO A 84 -6.07 11.51 10.67
N GLU A 85 -7.01 11.21 11.56
CA GLU A 85 -7.28 11.94 12.80
C GLU A 85 -6.38 11.52 13.98
N VAL A 86 -5.57 10.47 13.82
CA VAL A 86 -4.73 9.92 14.88
C VAL A 86 -3.25 10.05 14.53
N ASP A 87 -2.45 10.58 15.43
CA ASP A 87 -1.01 10.65 15.25
C ASP A 87 -0.35 9.26 15.34
N LYS A 88 0.77 9.09 14.63
CA LYS A 88 1.61 7.90 14.77
C LYS A 88 2.61 8.09 15.90
N ASN A 89 2.36 7.44 17.03
CA ASN A 89 3.18 7.60 18.25
C ASN A 89 4.06 6.38 18.57
N VAL A 90 3.88 5.26 17.87
CA VAL A 90 4.61 4.01 18.14
C VAL A 90 5.26 3.43 16.88
N SER A 91 6.25 2.55 17.08
CA SER A 91 6.94 1.86 16.00
C SER A 91 6.58 0.37 15.89
N THR A 92 5.91 -0.20 16.89
CA THR A 92 5.56 -1.63 16.93
C THR A 92 4.04 -1.82 16.88
N TYR A 93 3.60 -2.74 16.04
CA TYR A 93 2.20 -2.97 15.72
C TYR A 93 1.85 -4.45 15.79
N SER A 94 0.60 -4.76 16.12
CA SER A 94 0.00 -6.09 16.01
C SER A 94 -0.69 -6.22 14.66
N ALA A 95 -0.44 -7.30 13.93
CA ALA A 95 -1.04 -7.57 12.63
C ALA A 95 -2.34 -8.38 12.73
N THR A 96 -3.35 -7.91 11.99
CA THR A 96 -4.57 -8.66 11.66
C THR A 96 -4.55 -8.99 10.17
N TYR A 97 -4.39 -10.27 9.86
CA TYR A 97 -4.31 -10.75 8.48
C TYR A 97 -5.70 -11.06 7.93
N TRP A 98 -5.81 -11.05 6.60
CA TRP A 98 -7.05 -11.32 5.87
C TRP A 98 -8.22 -10.46 6.39
N ALA A 99 -7.93 -9.19 6.64
CA ALA A 99 -8.93 -8.25 7.13
C ALA A 99 -10.15 -8.27 6.20
N ASP A 100 -11.34 -8.41 6.78
CA ASP A 100 -12.62 -8.52 6.05
C ASP A 100 -13.21 -7.13 5.76
N THR A 101 -14.45 -7.09 5.27
CA THR A 101 -15.12 -5.83 4.89
C THR A 101 -15.50 -4.96 6.08
N SER A 102 -15.52 -5.52 7.31
CA SER A 102 -15.76 -4.76 8.54
C SER A 102 -14.55 -3.91 8.92
N LEU A 103 -13.34 -4.36 8.57
CA LEU A 103 -12.09 -3.63 8.80
C LEU A 103 -11.66 -2.80 7.59
N VAL A 104 -11.88 -3.31 6.38
CA VAL A 104 -11.49 -2.67 5.11
C VAL A 104 -12.69 -2.66 4.17
N SER A 105 -13.35 -1.51 4.09
CA SER A 105 -14.59 -1.35 3.32
C SER A 105 -14.40 -1.61 1.82
N ASP A 106 -15.48 -1.93 1.11
CA ASP A 106 -15.44 -2.21 -0.33
C ASP A 106 -14.91 -1.04 -1.16
N LYS A 107 -15.18 0.21 -0.74
CA LYS A 107 -14.62 1.41 -1.37
C LYS A 107 -13.08 1.43 -1.26
N VAL A 108 -12.55 1.13 -0.08
CA VAL A 108 -11.10 1.06 0.14
C VAL A 108 -10.50 -0.10 -0.67
N ARG A 109 -11.17 -1.26 -0.71
CA ARG A 109 -10.73 -2.39 -1.54
C ARG A 109 -10.66 -1.99 -3.01
N ALA A 110 -11.68 -1.33 -3.54
CA ALA A 110 -11.69 -0.85 -4.91
C ALA A 110 -10.53 0.11 -5.22
N LEU A 111 -10.18 1.00 -4.27
CA LEU A 111 -8.99 1.86 -4.39
C LEU A 111 -7.70 1.04 -4.49
N TYR A 112 -7.54 0.01 -3.65
CA TYR A 112 -6.37 -0.87 -3.72
C TYR A 112 -6.31 -1.64 -5.05
N GLU A 113 -7.41 -2.25 -5.46
CA GLU A 113 -7.47 -3.05 -6.70
C GLU A 113 -7.15 -2.20 -7.94
N THR A 114 -7.60 -0.96 -7.98
CA THR A 114 -7.42 -0.08 -9.16
C THR A 114 -6.11 0.70 -9.17
N SER A 115 -5.54 1.01 -7.99
CA SER A 115 -4.49 2.05 -7.90
C SER A 115 -3.23 1.63 -7.14
N TYR A 116 -3.31 0.67 -6.21
CA TYR A 116 -2.18 0.33 -5.31
C TYR A 116 -0.92 -0.13 -6.05
N ALA A 117 -1.06 -0.96 -7.09
CA ALA A 117 0.08 -1.45 -7.87
C ALA A 117 0.96 -0.31 -8.41
N SER A 118 0.33 0.81 -8.80
CA SER A 118 1.04 1.96 -9.37
C SER A 118 1.84 2.75 -8.33
N THR A 119 1.57 2.55 -7.04
CA THR A 119 2.25 3.24 -5.93
C THR A 119 3.61 2.61 -5.59
N ILE A 120 3.84 1.36 -6.01
CA ILE A 120 5.05 0.63 -5.65
C ILE A 120 6.26 1.30 -6.30
N GLY A 121 7.18 1.81 -5.47
CA GLY A 121 8.39 2.52 -5.93
C GLY A 121 8.14 3.94 -6.47
N ASN A 122 6.94 4.51 -6.30
CA ASN A 122 6.61 5.86 -6.77
C ASN A 122 6.05 6.73 -5.63
N VAL A 123 6.89 7.62 -5.09
CA VAL A 123 6.55 8.48 -3.93
C VAL A 123 5.37 9.40 -4.23
N GLU A 124 5.29 9.97 -5.43
CA GLU A 124 4.19 10.85 -5.84
C GLU A 124 2.85 10.11 -5.83
N ARG A 125 2.83 8.89 -6.37
CA ARG A 125 1.62 8.04 -6.37
C ARG A 125 1.29 7.50 -4.99
N GLN A 126 2.28 7.20 -4.15
CA GLN A 126 2.07 6.85 -2.74
C GLN A 126 1.38 8.00 -2.01
N PHE A 127 1.84 9.23 -2.27
CA PHE A 127 1.27 10.42 -1.69
C PHE A 127 -0.21 10.58 -2.08
N SER A 128 -0.50 10.55 -3.38
CA SER A 128 -1.88 10.63 -3.90
C SER A 128 -2.77 9.51 -3.40
N PHE A 129 -2.24 8.29 -3.31
CA PHE A 129 -2.98 7.15 -2.79
C PHE A 129 -3.34 7.32 -1.32
N GLN A 130 -2.43 7.87 -0.50
CA GLN A 130 -2.73 8.17 0.90
C GLN A 130 -3.87 9.18 1.05
N LEU A 131 -3.92 10.22 0.20
CA LEU A 131 -5.01 11.19 0.21
C LEU A 131 -6.35 10.53 -0.15
N ALA A 132 -6.37 9.75 -1.24
CA ALA A 132 -7.57 9.04 -1.67
C ALA A 132 -8.04 8.04 -0.61
N LEU A 133 -7.11 7.38 0.10
CA LEU A 133 -7.43 6.45 1.17
C LEU A 133 -8.12 7.16 2.35
N TRP A 134 -7.61 8.30 2.77
CA TRP A 134 -8.22 9.10 3.84
C TRP A 134 -9.58 9.64 3.46
N GLU A 135 -9.72 10.09 2.21
CA GLU A 135 -10.98 10.56 1.66
C GLU A 135 -12.08 9.48 1.73
N LEU A 136 -11.78 8.25 1.29
CA LEU A 136 -12.73 7.14 1.36
C LEU A 136 -13.02 6.64 2.77
N LYS A 137 -12.11 6.88 3.71
CA LYS A 137 -12.18 6.33 5.07
C LYS A 137 -12.85 7.28 6.05
N ALA A 138 -12.59 8.57 5.93
CA ALA A 138 -12.96 9.58 6.92
C ALA A 138 -13.84 10.70 6.36
N ASP A 139 -14.14 10.71 5.05
CA ASP A 139 -14.89 11.81 4.44
C ASP A 139 -15.90 11.33 3.37
N ASP A 140 -16.12 12.12 2.30
CA ASP A 140 -17.25 11.97 1.40
C ASP A 140 -16.89 11.40 0.01
N GLY A 141 -15.60 11.23 -0.29
CA GLY A 141 -15.14 10.70 -1.57
C GLY A 141 -14.81 11.80 -2.58
N ASN A 142 -14.76 13.08 -2.19
CA ASN A 142 -14.60 14.22 -3.08
C ASN A 142 -13.57 15.22 -2.56
N LEU A 143 -12.46 15.34 -3.28
CA LEU A 143 -11.36 16.22 -2.91
C LEU A 143 -11.59 17.69 -3.30
N ALA A 144 -12.61 18.00 -4.10
CA ALA A 144 -12.94 19.37 -4.43
C ALA A 144 -13.59 20.08 -3.23
N LYS A 145 -13.42 21.40 -3.14
CA LYS A 145 -14.10 22.20 -2.11
C LYS A 145 -15.62 22.02 -2.14
N THR A 146 -16.12 21.26 -1.17
CA THR A 146 -17.55 21.11 -0.88
C THR A 146 -17.88 21.75 0.47
N ASP A 147 -19.16 22.03 0.72
CA ASP A 147 -19.62 22.55 2.02
C ASP A 147 -19.72 21.44 3.09
N THR A 148 -19.55 20.18 2.69
CA THR A 148 -19.79 18.98 3.51
C THR A 148 -18.52 18.21 3.87
N GLY A 149 -17.48 18.30 3.03
CA GLY A 149 -16.23 17.56 3.18
C GLY A 149 -15.33 18.09 4.30
N LEU A 150 -14.63 17.17 4.96
CA LEU A 150 -13.56 17.42 5.91
C LEU A 150 -12.21 17.63 5.21
N GLN A 151 -11.97 16.98 4.08
CA GLN A 151 -10.79 17.04 3.25
C GLN A 151 -11.12 17.61 1.88
N TYR A 152 -10.68 18.86 1.66
CA TYR A 152 -10.89 19.51 0.38
C TYR A 152 -9.72 20.37 -0.05
N PHE A 153 -9.64 20.56 -1.36
CA PHE A 153 -8.62 21.35 -2.04
C PHE A 153 -9.25 22.37 -2.96
N SER A 154 -8.61 23.53 -3.06
CA SER A 154 -9.01 24.59 -3.99
C SER A 154 -8.84 24.13 -5.44
N VAL A 155 -9.86 24.39 -6.25
CA VAL A 155 -9.84 24.21 -7.70
C VAL A 155 -9.68 25.56 -8.39
N THR A 156 -8.99 25.56 -9.52
CA THR A 156 -8.88 26.70 -10.42
C THR A 156 -10.24 27.06 -11.03
N SER A 157 -10.35 28.21 -11.68
CA SER A 157 -11.58 28.63 -12.38
C SER A 157 -12.02 27.68 -13.49
N THR A 158 -11.12 26.81 -13.97
CA THR A 158 -11.40 25.76 -14.95
C THR A 158 -11.78 24.42 -14.31
N GLY A 159 -11.89 24.36 -12.97
CA GLY A 159 -12.24 23.15 -12.22
C GLY A 159 -11.08 22.18 -11.98
N ALA A 160 -9.84 22.54 -12.35
CA ALA A 160 -8.68 21.68 -12.12
C ALA A 160 -8.02 21.96 -10.77
N PHE A 161 -7.51 20.92 -10.09
CA PHE A 161 -6.68 21.10 -8.91
C PHE A 161 -5.34 21.76 -9.25
N ALA A 162 -4.82 22.57 -8.34
CA ALA A 162 -3.55 23.26 -8.52
C ALA A 162 -2.34 22.32 -8.32
N ASP A 163 -2.47 21.28 -7.49
CA ASP A 163 -1.41 20.30 -7.22
C ASP A 163 -1.69 19.01 -7.99
N ALA A 164 -0.71 18.58 -8.80
CA ALA A 164 -0.81 17.37 -9.61
C ALA A 164 -1.05 16.09 -8.76
N ARG A 165 -0.58 16.06 -7.52
CA ARG A 165 -0.81 14.94 -6.60
C ARG A 165 -2.26 14.86 -6.15
N VAL A 166 -2.95 15.99 -6.03
CA VAL A 166 -4.38 16.03 -5.72
C VAL A 166 -5.18 15.58 -6.94
N THR A 167 -4.80 16.02 -8.15
CA THR A 167 -5.37 15.51 -9.41
C THR A 167 -5.23 13.98 -9.50
N LEU A 168 -4.05 13.43 -9.21
CA LEU A 168 -3.83 11.99 -9.20
C LEU A 168 -4.68 11.27 -8.14
N ALA A 169 -4.87 11.87 -6.97
CA ALA A 169 -5.73 11.29 -5.93
C ALA A 169 -7.20 11.26 -6.38
N ASP A 170 -7.69 12.32 -7.02
CA ASP A 170 -9.04 12.42 -7.59
C ASP A 170 -9.27 11.39 -8.71
N GLU A 171 -8.27 11.17 -9.57
CA GLU A 171 -8.31 10.11 -10.57
C GLU A 171 -8.40 8.71 -9.92
N MET A 172 -7.68 8.48 -8.82
CA MET A 172 -7.75 7.21 -8.08
C MET A 172 -9.13 7.01 -7.44
N LEU A 173 -9.74 8.05 -6.88
CA LEU A 173 -11.10 8.02 -6.34
C LEU A 173 -12.13 7.71 -7.41
N THR A 174 -12.02 8.37 -8.58
CA THR A 174 -12.89 8.12 -9.73
C THR A 174 -12.80 6.66 -10.17
N LYS A 175 -11.57 6.12 -10.34
CA LYS A 175 -11.37 4.70 -10.69
C LYS A 175 -11.96 3.76 -9.66
N ALA A 176 -11.76 4.04 -8.37
CA ALA A 176 -12.33 3.24 -7.30
C ALA A 176 -13.87 3.27 -7.31
N ALA A 177 -14.47 4.43 -7.58
CA ALA A 177 -15.92 4.57 -7.69
C ALA A 177 -16.50 3.83 -8.91
N ASP A 178 -15.76 3.78 -10.02
CA ASP A 178 -16.14 3.08 -11.25
C ASP A 178 -15.94 1.56 -11.16
N HIS A 179 -15.12 1.08 -10.23
CA HIS A 179 -14.85 -0.34 -10.01
C HIS A 179 -16.01 -1.04 -9.29
N LYS A 180 -17.01 -1.50 -10.06
CA LYS A 180 -18.27 -2.05 -9.53
C LYS A 180 -18.18 -3.47 -8.98
N THR A 181 -17.11 -4.20 -9.27
CA THR A 181 -16.95 -5.60 -8.86
C THR A 181 -15.55 -5.79 -8.31
N LEU A 182 -15.44 -6.23 -7.06
CA LEU A 182 -14.17 -6.52 -6.44
C LEU A 182 -13.66 -7.88 -6.91
N ASP A 183 -12.44 -7.88 -7.44
CA ASP A 183 -11.79 -9.07 -7.99
C ASP A 183 -11.02 -9.86 -6.92
N GLY A 184 -10.81 -9.27 -5.74
CA GLY A 184 -10.07 -9.90 -4.66
C GLY A 184 -8.59 -10.02 -4.97
N THR A 185 -8.01 -9.08 -5.72
CA THR A 185 -6.60 -9.12 -6.16
C THR A 185 -5.61 -8.93 -5.01
N TYR A 186 -6.06 -8.47 -3.85
CA TYR A 186 -5.22 -8.23 -2.68
C TYR A 186 -5.78 -8.87 -1.41
N LEU A 187 -4.86 -9.36 -0.58
CA LEU A 187 -5.09 -9.68 0.83
C LEU A 187 -4.65 -8.49 1.68
N TYR A 188 -5.54 -8.08 2.60
CA TYR A 188 -5.32 -6.92 3.45
C TYR A 188 -4.80 -7.33 4.82
N THR A 189 -3.81 -6.59 5.31
CA THR A 189 -3.30 -6.71 6.67
C THR A 189 -3.48 -5.37 7.37
N VAL A 190 -4.19 -5.39 8.50
CA VAL A 190 -4.41 -4.20 9.32
C VAL A 190 -3.49 -4.27 10.53
N PHE A 191 -2.69 -3.23 10.70
CA PHE A 191 -1.73 -3.09 11.79
C PHE A 191 -2.29 -2.13 12.83
N THR A 192 -2.53 -2.61 14.04
CA THR A 192 -3.04 -1.79 15.15
C THR A 192 -2.02 -1.70 16.27
N ALA A 193 -2.03 -0.57 16.97
CA ALA A 193 -1.24 -0.37 18.17
C ALA A 193 -2.00 0.56 19.11
N LYS A 194 -1.73 0.43 20.41
CA LYS A 194 -2.31 1.32 21.41
C LYS A 194 -1.77 2.74 21.22
N ASP A 195 -2.65 3.73 21.30
CA ASP A 195 -2.33 5.17 21.26
C ASP A 195 -1.58 5.63 19.98
N SER A 196 -1.76 4.91 18.87
CA SER A 196 -1.18 5.23 17.56
C SER A 196 -2.16 4.89 16.45
N GLN A 197 -2.10 5.62 15.34
CA GLN A 197 -2.94 5.33 14.17
C GLN A 197 -2.76 3.92 13.63
N THR A 198 -3.87 3.36 13.16
CA THR A 198 -3.93 2.11 12.40
C THR A 198 -3.25 2.26 11.05
N LEU A 199 -2.49 1.26 10.63
CA LEU A 199 -1.89 1.19 9.29
C LEU A 199 -2.50 0.03 8.50
N ILE A 200 -2.53 0.13 7.18
CA ILE A 200 -3.05 -0.92 6.29
C ILE A 200 -2.02 -1.25 5.21
N GLY A 201 -1.67 -2.53 5.13
CA GLY A 201 -0.84 -3.09 4.06
C GLY A 201 -1.64 -4.05 3.18
N ALA A 202 -1.17 -4.23 1.95
CA ALA A 202 -1.76 -5.18 1.00
C ALA A 202 -0.68 -6.06 0.37
N ALA A 203 -1.00 -7.34 0.20
CA ALA A 203 -0.20 -8.29 -0.56
C ALA A 203 -1.04 -8.85 -1.73
N PRO A 204 -0.46 -8.99 -2.93
CA PRO A 204 -1.19 -9.53 -4.07
C PRO A 204 -1.59 -11.00 -3.81
N VAL A 205 -2.81 -11.37 -4.21
CA VAL A 205 -3.23 -12.77 -4.26
C VAL A 205 -2.53 -13.43 -5.45
N PRO A 206 -1.83 -14.57 -5.27
CA PRO A 206 -1.24 -15.29 -6.39
C PRO A 206 -2.32 -15.73 -7.37
N GLU A 207 -2.22 -15.29 -8.62
CA GLU A 207 -3.18 -15.64 -9.67
C GLU A 207 -3.24 -17.16 -9.89
N ALA A 208 -4.40 -17.67 -10.31
CA ALA A 208 -4.59 -19.09 -10.60
C ALA A 208 -3.57 -19.64 -11.61
N ASP A 209 -3.14 -18.81 -12.55
CA ASP A 209 -2.12 -19.16 -13.54
C ASP A 209 -0.74 -19.40 -12.90
N THR A 210 -0.43 -18.73 -11.79
CA THR A 210 0.79 -18.99 -11.01
C THR A 210 0.75 -20.39 -10.40
N TRP A 211 -0.41 -20.80 -9.87
CA TRP A 211 -0.61 -22.15 -9.36
C TRP A 211 -0.55 -23.20 -10.47
N ALA A 212 -1.12 -22.89 -11.63
CA ALA A 212 -1.04 -23.77 -12.79
C ALA A 212 0.41 -23.95 -13.27
N MET A 213 1.21 -22.87 -13.31
CA MET A 213 2.62 -22.94 -13.68
C MET A 213 3.47 -23.65 -12.64
N LEU A 214 3.20 -23.46 -11.35
CA LEU A 214 3.83 -24.22 -10.27
C LEU A 214 3.51 -25.70 -10.39
N ALA A 215 2.23 -26.06 -10.58
CA ALA A 215 1.79 -27.43 -10.75
C ALA A 215 2.37 -28.07 -12.01
N ALA A 216 2.45 -27.34 -13.12
CA ALA A 216 3.09 -27.78 -14.35
C ALA A 216 4.59 -28.01 -14.14
N GLY A 217 5.28 -27.09 -13.46
CA GLY A 217 6.68 -27.22 -13.09
C GLY A 217 6.95 -28.45 -12.21
N LEU A 218 6.14 -28.66 -11.17
CA LEU A 218 6.23 -29.83 -10.29
C LEU A 218 5.90 -31.13 -11.03
N GLY A 219 4.91 -31.11 -11.92
CA GLY A 219 4.54 -32.24 -12.77
C GLY A 219 5.68 -32.67 -13.68
N LEU A 220 6.38 -31.72 -14.30
CA LEU A 220 7.56 -31.98 -15.12
C LEU A 220 8.70 -32.58 -14.30
N VAL A 221 9.02 -32.00 -13.14
CA VAL A 221 10.08 -32.51 -12.24
C VAL A 221 9.76 -33.93 -11.77
N GLY A 222 8.52 -34.18 -11.33
CA GLY A 222 8.07 -35.51 -10.90
C GLY A 222 8.16 -36.56 -12.01
N PHE A 223 7.81 -36.19 -13.24
CA PHE A 223 7.91 -37.08 -14.40
C PHE A 223 9.36 -37.44 -14.76
N VAL A 224 10.28 -36.47 -14.71
CA VAL A 224 11.71 -36.70 -14.95
C VAL A 224 12.33 -37.56 -13.83
N GLY A 225 11.95 -37.33 -12.56
CA GLY A 225 12.39 -38.13 -11.42
C GLY A 225 11.98 -39.60 -11.55
N ARG A 226 10.74 -39.87 -11.96
CA ARG A 226 10.24 -41.25 -12.18
C ARG A 226 10.96 -41.98 -13.31
N ARG A 227 11.41 -41.26 -14.34
CA ARG A 227 12.21 -41.85 -15.45
C ARG A 227 13.63 -42.23 -15.02
N LYS A 228 14.25 -41.49 -14.10
CA LYS A 228 15.60 -41.80 -13.60
C LYS A 228 15.60 -42.98 -12.62
N SER A 229 14.59 -43.11 -11.78
CA SER A 229 14.43 -44.26 -10.86
C SER A 229 14.38 -45.60 -11.61
N LYS A 230 13.71 -45.68 -12.76
CA LYS A 230 13.65 -46.90 -13.59
C LYS A 230 14.97 -47.34 -14.22
N LYS A 231 16.01 -46.49 -14.24
CA LYS A 231 17.36 -46.87 -14.71
C LYS A 231 18.22 -47.49 -13.59
N SER A 232 17.83 -47.32 -12.33
CA SER A 232 18.57 -47.85 -11.17
C SER A 232 18.30 -49.34 -10.90
N GLU A 233 17.16 -49.88 -11.33
CA GLU A 233 16.80 -51.29 -11.09
C GLU A 233 17.48 -52.28 -12.05
N LYS A 234 18.16 -51.81 -13.10
CA LYS A 234 18.84 -52.66 -14.09
C LYS A 234 20.27 -53.07 -13.73
N PHE A 235 20.75 -52.76 -12.52
CA PHE A 235 22.09 -53.16 -12.04
C PHE A 235 22.05 -53.97 -10.73
N ALA A 236 20.90 -54.49 -10.32
CA ALA A 236 20.73 -55.34 -9.14
C ALA A 236 20.38 -56.80 -9.48
N ALA A 237 20.95 -57.33 -10.56
CA ALA A 237 20.86 -58.74 -10.95
C ALA A 237 22.24 -59.29 -11.29
#